data_AF-A0A7S4P1R8-F1
#
_entry.id   AF-A0A7S4P1R8-F1
#
_cell.length_a   1.000
_cell.length_b   1.000
_cell.length_c   1.000
_cell.angle_alpha   90.00
_cell.angle_beta   90.00
_cell.angle_gamma   90.00
#
_symmetry.space_group_name_H-M   'P 1'
#
loop_
_entity.id
_entity.type
_entity.pdbx_description
1 polymer ?
#
loop_
_entity_poly.entity_id
_entity_poly.type
_entity_poly.pdbx_seq_one_letter_code
_entity_poly.pdbx_strand_id
1 'polypeptide(L)'
;MCVGDIYKIVRKDTQEVCGRLQVTSPRWPCYKMDMNLARGVLEDYELKKKQGEAIQGICAGTGRAGVFLKVLNGGSLRIGDSLELVERPCPEWTLERLSQLFYGGENQIICQLKTWQGTKEELEACRKL
;
A
#
# COMPACT_ATOMS: atom_id res chain seq x y z
N MET A 1 -3.90 4.97 6.77
CA MET A 1 -3.66 3.58 7.22
C MET A 1 -2.18 3.46 7.49
N CYS A 2 -1.81 2.84 8.59
CA CYS A 2 -0.42 2.68 9.01
C CYS A 2 -0.04 1.20 9.02
N VAL A 3 1.25 0.89 8.84
CA VAL A 3 1.72 -0.47 9.04
C VAL A 3 1.44 -0.92 10.48
N GLY A 4 1.04 -2.18 10.63
CA GLY A 4 0.65 -2.73 11.92
C GLY A 4 -0.75 -2.33 12.39
N ASP A 5 -1.47 -1.42 11.71
CA ASP A 5 -2.88 -1.12 12.04
C ASP A 5 -3.65 -2.46 12.09
N ILE A 6 -4.38 -2.70 13.18
CA ILE A 6 -5.24 -3.88 13.33
C ILE A 6 -6.69 -3.47 13.16
N TYR A 7 -7.36 -4.08 12.21
CA TYR A 7 -8.78 -3.92 11.96
C TYR A 7 -9.55 -5.15 12.41
N LYS A 8 -10.71 -4.94 13.03
CA LYS A 8 -11.75 -5.97 13.14
C LYS A 8 -12.74 -5.79 12.00
N ILE A 9 -13.28 -6.89 11.51
CA ILE A 9 -14.36 -6.88 10.54
C ILE A 9 -15.67 -7.07 11.30
N VAL A 10 -16.60 -6.12 11.19
CA VAL A 10 -17.86 -6.12 11.92
C VAL A 10 -19.02 -6.17 10.94
N ARG A 11 -19.96 -7.08 11.21
CA ARG A 11 -21.23 -7.18 10.51
C ARG A 11 -22.22 -6.20 11.12
N LYS A 12 -22.65 -5.18 10.36
CA LYS A 12 -23.42 -4.05 10.90
C LYS A 12 -24.78 -4.45 11.50
N ASP A 13 -25.47 -5.40 10.88
CA ASP A 13 -26.81 -5.83 11.28
C ASP A 13 -26.81 -6.71 12.54
N THR A 14 -25.79 -7.54 12.73
CA THR A 14 -25.70 -8.44 13.90
C THR A 14 -24.71 -7.97 14.96
N GLN A 15 -23.89 -6.97 14.66
CA GLN A 15 -22.74 -6.52 15.47
C GLN A 15 -21.70 -7.63 15.73
N GLU A 16 -21.72 -8.69 14.93
CA GLU A 16 -20.78 -9.81 15.03
C GLU A 16 -19.39 -9.41 14.51
N VAL A 17 -18.34 -9.87 15.19
CA VAL A 17 -16.95 -9.76 14.71
C VAL A 17 -16.64 -10.95 13.81
N CYS A 18 -16.54 -10.72 12.50
CA CYS A 18 -16.34 -11.75 11.49
C CYS A 18 -14.86 -12.07 11.19
N GLY A 19 -13.92 -11.29 11.73
CA GLY A 19 -12.50 -11.54 11.54
C GLY A 19 -11.60 -10.40 12.03
N ARG A 20 -10.29 -10.62 11.98
CA ARG A 20 -9.26 -9.61 12.29
C ARG A 20 -8.17 -9.61 11.23
N LEU A 21 -7.79 -8.43 10.79
CA LEU A 21 -6.75 -8.19 9.79
C LEU A 21 -5.70 -7.25 10.35
N GLN A 22 -4.45 -7.46 9.98
CA GLN A 22 -3.33 -6.56 10.27
C GLN A 22 -2.77 -6.01 8.96
N VAL A 23 -2.54 -4.71 8.91
CA VAL A 23 -1.87 -4.06 7.79
C VAL A 23 -0.38 -4.42 7.78
N THR A 24 0.12 -4.97 6.69
CA THR A 24 1.53 -5.40 6.60
C THR A 24 2.38 -4.49 5.73
N SER A 25 1.91 -4.15 4.53
CA SER A 25 2.71 -3.33 3.63
C SER A 25 1.86 -2.60 2.60
N PRO A 26 2.32 -1.44 2.10
CA PRO A 26 1.77 -0.89 0.87
C PRO A 26 1.98 -1.89 -0.25
N ARG A 27 1.05 -1.93 -1.20
CA ARG A 27 1.20 -2.75 -2.39
C ARG A 27 2.27 -2.14 -3.29
N TRP A 28 3.26 -2.93 -3.71
CA TRP A 28 4.20 -2.51 -4.75
C TRP A 28 3.46 -2.50 -6.11
N PRO A 29 3.32 -1.34 -6.77
CA PRO A 29 2.73 -1.27 -8.11
C PRO A 29 3.66 -1.93 -9.14
N CYS A 30 3.14 -2.89 -9.91
CA CYS A 30 3.90 -3.59 -10.95
C CYS A 30 3.48 -3.11 -12.36
N TYR A 31 4.34 -3.37 -13.35
CA TYR A 31 4.11 -2.97 -14.75
C TYR A 31 2.80 -3.49 -15.35
N LYS A 32 2.20 -4.56 -14.79
CA LYS A 32 0.91 -5.08 -15.26
C LYS A 32 -0.23 -4.08 -15.05
N MET A 33 -0.11 -3.16 -14.09
CA MET A 33 -1.10 -2.09 -13.93
C MET A 33 -1.13 -1.18 -15.16
N ASP A 34 0.05 -0.76 -15.64
CA ASP A 34 0.14 -0.02 -16.89
C ASP A 34 -0.36 -0.83 -18.08
N MET A 35 -0.02 -2.11 -18.16
CA MET A 35 -0.49 -2.95 -19.27
C MET A 35 -2.01 -3.10 -19.31
N ASN A 36 -2.65 -3.14 -18.15
CA ASN A 36 -4.10 -3.32 -18.04
C ASN A 36 -4.89 -2.02 -18.15
N LEU A 37 -4.31 -0.89 -17.72
CA LEU A 37 -5.03 0.39 -17.58
C LEU A 37 -4.56 1.47 -18.55
N ALA A 38 -3.32 1.39 -19.04
CA ALA A 38 -2.70 2.44 -19.86
C ALA A 38 -2.36 2.00 -21.28
N ARG A 39 -2.22 0.69 -21.56
CA ARG A 39 -1.79 0.21 -22.87
C ARG A 39 -2.87 0.48 -23.92
N GLY A 40 -2.63 1.46 -24.79
CA GLY A 40 -3.57 1.94 -25.82
C GLY A 40 -4.37 3.19 -25.43
N VAL A 41 -4.22 3.70 -24.20
CA VAL A 41 -4.91 4.92 -23.70
C VAL A 41 -3.93 6.05 -23.41
N LEU A 42 -2.71 5.73 -22.94
CA LEU A 42 -1.66 6.72 -22.76
C LEU A 42 -0.86 6.91 -24.05
N GLU A 43 -1.03 8.07 -24.69
CA GLU A 43 -0.06 8.59 -25.66
C GLU A 43 1.32 8.65 -25.02
N ASP A 44 2.35 8.34 -25.81
CA ASP A 44 3.75 8.34 -25.41
C ASP A 44 4.04 7.54 -24.13
N TYR A 45 3.36 6.39 -23.95
CA TYR A 45 3.52 5.51 -22.79
C TYR A 45 4.99 5.25 -22.41
N GLU A 46 5.86 4.98 -23.39
CA GLU A 46 7.28 4.72 -23.14
C GLU A 46 8.01 5.96 -22.59
N LEU A 47 7.64 7.17 -23.01
CA LEU A 47 8.19 8.41 -22.47
C LEU A 47 7.67 8.65 -21.05
N LYS A 48 6.35 8.56 -20.84
CA LYS A 48 5.72 8.76 -19.52
C LYS A 48 6.22 7.75 -18.49
N LYS A 49 6.42 6.49 -18.89
CA LYS A 49 7.01 5.46 -18.05
C LYS A 49 8.42 5.84 -17.60
N LYS A 50 9.26 6.34 -18.51
CA LYS A 50 10.63 6.82 -18.20
C LYS A 50 10.63 8.09 -17.34
N GLN A 51 9.54 8.85 -17.33
CA GLN A 51 9.39 10.04 -16.50
C GLN A 51 8.73 9.74 -15.14
N GLY A 52 8.30 8.50 -14.90
CA GLY A 52 7.54 8.14 -13.69
C GLY A 52 6.07 8.57 -13.72
N GLU A 53 5.59 9.08 -14.85
CA GLU A 53 4.23 9.58 -15.05
C GLU A 53 3.24 8.50 -15.54
N ALA A 54 3.73 7.27 -15.75
CA ALA A 54 2.84 6.12 -15.94
C ALA A 54 2.11 5.77 -14.64
N ILE A 55 1.02 5.00 -14.74
CA ILE A 55 0.17 4.62 -13.60
C ILE A 55 1.00 3.97 -12.49
N GLN A 56 1.95 3.13 -12.85
CA GLN A 56 2.87 2.51 -11.90
C GLN A 56 3.64 3.54 -11.06
N GLY A 57 4.27 4.54 -11.70
CA GLY A 57 5.06 5.56 -11.03
C GLY A 57 4.21 6.48 -10.16
N ILE A 58 3.04 6.90 -10.68
CA ILE A 58 2.05 7.69 -9.92
C ILE A 58 1.61 6.93 -8.66
N CYS A 59 1.25 5.65 -8.78
CA CYS A 59 0.84 4.83 -7.63
C CYS A 59 1.97 4.65 -6.61
N ALA A 60 3.23 4.54 -7.06
CA ALA A 60 4.37 4.40 -6.16
C ALA A 60 4.65 5.69 -5.37
N GLY A 61 4.63 6.84 -6.04
CA GLY A 61 4.85 8.15 -5.39
C GLY A 61 3.70 8.57 -4.47
N THR A 62 2.47 8.14 -4.75
CA THR A 62 1.27 8.51 -3.95
C THR A 62 0.83 7.43 -2.97
N GLY A 63 1.41 6.23 -3.00
CA GLY A 63 0.95 5.10 -2.18
C GLY A 63 -0.44 4.55 -2.54
N ARG A 64 -0.97 4.89 -3.72
CA ARG A 64 -2.33 4.55 -4.16
C ARG A 64 -2.42 3.24 -4.95
N ALA A 65 -1.54 2.30 -4.65
CA ALA A 65 -1.57 0.98 -5.27
C ALA A 65 -2.44 -0.04 -4.51
N GLY A 66 -2.85 0.28 -3.29
CA GLY A 66 -3.55 -0.62 -2.36
C GLY A 66 -2.65 -1.11 -1.22
N VAL A 67 -3.13 -2.10 -0.46
CA VAL A 67 -2.50 -2.59 0.77
C VAL A 67 -2.53 -4.12 0.83
N PHE A 68 -1.51 -4.72 1.42
CA PHE A 68 -1.53 -6.11 1.83
C PHE A 68 -1.91 -6.24 3.30
N LEU A 69 -2.77 -7.22 3.60
CA LEU A 69 -3.29 -7.49 4.92
C LEU A 69 -2.95 -8.94 5.31
N LYS A 70 -2.47 -9.13 6.54
CA LYS A 70 -2.34 -10.44 7.16
C LYS A 70 -3.63 -10.77 7.89
N VAL A 71 -4.15 -11.97 7.66
CA VAL A 71 -5.31 -12.48 8.41
C VAL A 71 -4.82 -12.96 9.77
N LEU A 72 -5.28 -12.31 10.84
CA LEU A 72 -5.01 -12.72 12.22
C LEU A 72 -6.05 -13.72 12.71
N ASN A 73 -7.31 -13.50 12.35
CA ASN A 73 -8.42 -14.41 12.61
C ASN A 73 -9.38 -14.36 11.41
N GLY A 74 -9.71 -15.54 10.87
CA GLY A 74 -10.59 -15.70 9.71
C GLY A 74 -12.04 -15.97 10.12
N GLY A 75 -12.95 -15.70 9.19
CA GLY A 75 -14.37 -16.00 9.35
C GLY A 75 -15.12 -15.74 8.04
N SER A 76 -16.45 -15.84 8.09
CA SER A 76 -17.28 -15.63 6.91
C SER A 76 -17.55 -14.15 6.69
N LEU A 77 -17.02 -13.63 5.59
CA LEU A 77 -17.23 -12.25 5.15
C LEU A 77 -18.33 -12.17 4.10
N ARG A 78 -19.02 -11.04 4.06
CA ARG A 78 -19.95 -10.69 2.99
C ARG A 78 -19.88 -9.20 2.65
N ILE A 79 -20.44 -8.85 1.50
CA ILE A 79 -20.60 -7.45 1.10
C ILE A 79 -21.41 -6.71 2.18
N GLY A 80 -20.91 -5.54 2.59
CA GLY A 80 -21.52 -4.72 3.64
C GLY A 80 -20.88 -4.85 5.02
N ASP A 81 -20.08 -5.91 5.26
CA ASP A 81 -19.25 -5.97 6.46
C ASP A 81 -18.23 -4.82 6.46
N SER A 82 -17.90 -4.29 7.65
CA SER A 82 -17.12 -3.06 7.80
C SER A 82 -15.81 -3.28 8.54
N LEU A 83 -14.78 -2.52 8.15
CA LEU A 83 -13.50 -2.49 8.85
C LEU A 83 -13.52 -1.40 9.92
N GLU A 84 -13.28 -1.79 11.17
CA GLU A 84 -13.13 -0.88 12.29
C GLU A 84 -11.72 -0.98 12.85
N LEU A 85 -11.04 0.15 12.97
CA LEU A 85 -9.68 0.22 13.52
C LEU A 85 -9.73 -0.09 15.02
N VAL A 86 -8.89 -1.03 15.46
CA VAL A 86 -8.77 -1.44 16.87
C VAL A 86 -7.47 -0.92 17.46
N GLU A 87 -6.36 -1.06 16.72
CA GLU A 87 -5.03 -0.71 17.20
C GLU A 87 -4.26 0.02 16.10
N ARG A 88 -3.48 1.03 16.49
CA ARG A 88 -2.53 1.76 15.64
C ARG A 88 -1.17 1.82 16.35
N PRO A 89 -0.37 0.75 16.29
CA PRO A 89 0.90 0.70 17.01
C PRO A 89 1.95 1.67 16.42
N CYS A 90 1.87 1.93 15.11
CA CYS A 90 2.91 2.65 14.37
C CYS A 90 2.34 3.85 13.61
N PRO A 91 1.81 4.87 14.31
CA PRO A 91 1.08 5.99 13.68
C PRO A 91 1.93 6.79 12.68
N GLU A 92 3.23 6.92 12.93
CA GLU A 92 4.18 7.66 12.08
C GLU A 92 4.52 6.96 10.77
N TRP A 93 4.19 5.67 10.66
CA TRP A 93 4.52 4.80 9.53
C TRP A 93 3.30 4.58 8.65
N THR A 94 2.86 5.66 8.00
CA THR A 94 1.77 5.61 7.03
C THR A 94 2.18 4.81 5.80
N LEU A 95 1.21 4.15 5.15
CA LEU A 95 1.48 3.41 3.91
C LEU A 95 1.97 4.31 2.77
N GLU A 96 1.53 5.56 2.73
CA GLU A 96 1.98 6.56 1.77
C GLU A 96 3.47 6.87 1.96
N ARG A 97 3.88 7.17 3.20
CA ARG A 97 5.28 7.42 3.55
C ARG A 97 6.14 6.21 3.22
N LEU A 98 5.73 5.00 3.62
CA LEU A 98 6.45 3.78 3.29
C LEU A 98 6.55 3.57 1.78
N SER A 99 5.48 3.83 1.03
CA SER A 99 5.51 3.73 -0.44
C SER A 99 6.51 4.70 -1.06
N GLN A 100 6.60 5.93 -0.56
CA GLN A 100 7.60 6.90 -1.02
C GLN A 100 9.02 6.46 -0.68
N LEU A 101 9.26 5.99 0.55
CA LEU A 101 10.57 5.55 1.02
C LEU A 101 11.10 4.30 0.30
N PHE A 102 10.20 3.38 -0.10
CA PHE A 102 10.57 2.13 -0.76
C PHE A 102 10.48 2.18 -2.29
N TYR A 103 9.50 2.89 -2.86
CA TYR A 103 9.11 2.69 -4.27
C TYR A 103 9.10 3.96 -5.13
N GLY A 104 8.95 5.15 -4.55
CA GLY A 104 8.51 6.32 -5.32
C GLY A 104 8.91 7.70 -4.78
N GLY A 105 10.02 7.81 -4.05
CA GLY A 105 10.58 9.10 -3.63
C GLY A 105 11.03 9.97 -4.82
N GLU A 106 12.03 10.84 -4.64
CA GLU A 106 12.52 11.75 -5.71
C GLU A 106 12.92 11.05 -7.02
N ASN A 107 13.14 9.74 -6.99
CA ASN A 107 13.40 8.89 -8.15
C ASN A 107 12.15 8.11 -8.63
N GLN A 108 11.06 8.83 -8.94
CA GLN A 108 9.81 8.27 -9.48
C GLN A 108 9.99 7.51 -10.81
N ILE A 109 11.13 7.71 -11.46
CA ILE A 109 11.44 7.25 -12.82
C ILE A 109 11.33 5.73 -12.95
N ILE A 110 11.58 4.97 -11.88
CA ILE A 110 11.31 3.54 -11.92
C ILE A 110 11.04 3.01 -10.52
N CYS A 111 9.93 2.31 -10.32
CA CYS A 111 9.66 1.48 -9.14
C CYS A 111 10.62 0.27 -9.07
N GLN A 112 11.88 0.45 -9.47
CA GLN A 112 13.01 -0.48 -9.44
C GLN A 112 14.07 -0.05 -8.42
N LEU A 113 13.82 1.03 -7.67
CA LEU A 113 14.67 1.37 -6.53
C LEU A 113 14.69 0.19 -5.56
N LYS A 114 15.87 -0.42 -5.42
CA LYS A 114 16.15 -1.48 -4.45
C LYS A 114 16.70 -0.91 -3.15
N THR A 115 16.78 0.42 -3.04
CA THR A 115 17.49 1.12 -1.98
C THR A 115 16.53 2.02 -1.21
N TRP A 116 16.60 1.92 0.11
CA TRP A 116 15.90 2.78 1.06
C TRP A 116 16.25 4.25 0.83
N GLN A 117 15.24 5.11 0.76
CA GLN A 117 15.39 6.56 0.50
C GLN A 117 15.41 7.43 1.76
N GLY A 118 15.10 6.86 2.94
CA GLY A 118 15.10 7.58 4.20
C GLY A 118 16.45 7.56 4.93
N THR A 119 16.47 8.00 6.18
CA THR A 119 17.67 7.94 7.02
C THR A 119 17.97 6.52 7.50
N LYS A 120 19.19 6.28 8.01
CA LYS A 120 19.57 4.97 8.57
C LYS A 120 18.76 4.65 9.83
N GLU A 121 18.45 5.66 10.63
CA GLU A 121 17.65 5.54 11.85
C GLU A 121 16.22 5.13 11.51
N GLU A 122 15.64 5.74 10.48
CA GLU A 122 14.33 5.36 9.97
C GLU A 122 14.31 3.92 9.43
N LEU A 123 15.36 3.50 8.72
CA LEU A 123 15.48 2.11 8.23
C LEU A 123 15.52 1.12 9.40
N GLU A 124 16.28 1.42 10.44
CA GLU A 124 16.41 0.56 11.61
C GLU A 124 15.11 0.52 12.45
N ALA A 125 14.39 1.64 12.51
CA ALA A 125 13.05 1.68 13.09
C ALA A 125 12.07 0.84 12.25
N CYS A 126 12.14 0.92 10.92
CA CYS A 126 11.29 0.16 10.01
C CYS A 126 11.50 -1.36 10.10
N ARG A 127 12.72 -1.82 10.40
CA ARG A 127 13.02 -3.26 10.60
C ARG A 127 12.37 -3.87 11.84
N LYS A 128 11.89 -3.03 12.76
CA LYS A 128 11.25 -3.44 14.01
C LYS A 128 9.71 -3.47 13.91
N LEU A 129 9.16 -3.06 12.76
CA LEU A 129 7.73 -3.09 12.42
C LEU A 129 7.31 -4.50 11.97
#